data_AF-A0A971QKA6-F1
#
_entry.id   AF-A0A971QKA6-F1
#
_cell.length_a   1.000
_cell.length_b   1.000
_cell.length_c   1.000
_cell.angle_alpha   90.00
_cell.angle_beta   90.00
_cell.angle_gamma   90.00
#
_symmetry.space_group_name_H-M   'P 1'
#
loop_
_entity.id
_entity.type
_entity.pdbx_description
1 polymer ?
#
loop_
_entity_poly.entity_id
_entity_poly.type
_entity_poly.pdbx_seq_one_letter_code
_entity_poly.pdbx_strand_id
1 'polypeptide(L)'
;MANMYLVLLIGAVFYFLLHQIPGVRRRRLYRVFFNTLNTSVAVLVVGMALRGIIDIAGSSSQYLDWYFDIAAVGFILSMFLFFLMYIIRPKSEGSSERPEA
;
A
#
# COMPACT_ATOMS: atom_id res chain seq x y z
N MET A 1 17.71 -12.00 6.47
CA MET A 1 17.71 -11.05 7.58
C MET A 1 18.28 -9.66 7.23
N ALA A 2 18.82 -9.43 6.02
CA ALA A 2 19.20 -8.09 5.59
C ALA A 2 18.00 -7.42 4.88
N ASN A 3 17.71 -6.17 5.22
CA ASN A 3 16.89 -5.23 4.43
C ASN A 3 15.43 -4.96 4.85
N MET A 4 15.04 -5.22 6.11
CA MET A 4 13.73 -4.75 6.62
C MET A 4 13.59 -3.22 6.48
N TYR A 5 14.68 -2.49 6.71
CA TYR A 5 14.75 -1.04 6.53
C TYR A 5 14.52 -0.62 5.07
N LEU A 6 14.87 -1.46 4.08
CA LEU A 6 14.60 -1.15 2.67
C LEU A 6 13.11 -1.22 2.37
N VAL A 7 12.36 -2.15 2.96
CA VAL A 7 10.90 -2.22 2.78
C VAL A 7 10.24 -0.94 3.27
N LEU A 8 10.63 -0.48 4.46
CA LEU A 8 10.13 0.78 5.03
C LEU A 8 10.57 2.00 4.21
N LEU A 9 11.83 2.01 3.76
CA LEU A 9 12.38 3.08 2.92
C LEU A 9 11.66 3.14 1.57
N ILE A 10 11.44 2.01 0.90
CA ILE A 10 10.68 1.91 -0.35
C ILE A 10 9.25 2.39 -0.12
N GLY A 11 8.60 1.98 0.97
CA GLY A 11 7.28 2.47 1.35
C GLY A 11 7.24 3.99 1.54
N ALA A 12 8.25 4.56 2.20
CA ALA A 12 8.36 6.00 2.42
C ALA A 12 8.63 6.78 1.12
N VAL A 13 9.55 6.30 0.28
CA VAL A 13 9.83 6.87 -1.04
C VAL A 13 8.58 6.82 -1.90
N PHE A 14 7.87 5.69 -1.92
CA PHE A 14 6.63 5.55 -2.66
C PHE A 14 5.54 6.49 -2.16
N TYR A 15 5.40 6.66 -0.84
CA TYR A 15 4.49 7.64 -0.26
C TYR A 15 4.83 9.07 -0.68
N PHE A 16 6.12 9.43 -0.64
CA PHE A 16 6.61 10.74 -1.08
C PHE A 16 6.28 10.99 -2.56
N LEU A 17 6.57 10.01 -3.43
CA LEU A 17 6.26 10.11 -4.86
C LEU A 17 4.75 10.26 -5.11
N LEU A 18 3.91 9.52 -4.40
CA LEU A 18 2.45 9.67 -4.50
C LEU A 18 1.96 11.07 -4.11
N HIS A 19 2.62 11.69 -3.13
CA HIS A 19 2.26 13.05 -2.69
C HIS A 19 2.56 14.10 -3.75
N GLN A 20 3.56 13.87 -4.61
CA GLN A 20 3.91 14.77 -5.71
C GLN A 20 2.90 14.77 -6.85
N ILE A 21 1.99 13.78 -6.93
CA ILE A 21 1.02 13.69 -8.02
C ILE A 21 -0.25 14.47 -7.66
N PRO A 22 -0.53 15.62 -8.31
CA PRO A 22 -1.69 16.44 -8.01
C PRO A 22 -2.99 15.68 -8.32
N GLY A 23 -3.99 15.83 -7.44
CA GLY A 23 -5.32 15.25 -7.62
C GLY A 23 -5.45 13.76 -7.31
N VAL A 24 -4.36 13.01 -7.08
CA VAL A 24 -4.42 11.58 -6.72
C VAL A 24 -5.21 11.34 -5.43
N ARG A 25 -5.03 12.19 -4.41
CA ARG A 25 -5.75 12.10 -3.14
C ARG A 25 -7.27 12.30 -3.26
N ARG A 26 -7.75 12.97 -4.32
CA ARG A 26 -9.18 13.22 -4.56
C ARG A 26 -9.88 12.06 -5.27
N ARG A 27 -9.13 11.05 -5.74
CA ARG A 27 -9.70 9.91 -6.45
C ARG A 27 -10.45 9.00 -5.48
N ARG A 28 -11.60 8.47 -5.92
CA ARG A 28 -12.50 7.64 -5.10
C ARG A 28 -11.80 6.43 -4.47
N LEU A 29 -10.90 5.80 -5.22
CA LEU A 29 -10.20 4.58 -4.80
C LEU A 29 -8.93 4.85 -3.98
N TYR A 30 -8.50 6.12 -3.84
CA TYR A 30 -7.26 6.46 -3.15
C TYR A 30 -7.22 5.94 -1.71
N ARG A 31 -8.32 6.10 -0.95
CA ARG A 31 -8.39 5.63 0.43
C ARG A 31 -8.24 4.12 0.55
N VAL A 32 -8.94 3.37 -0.32
CA VAL A 32 -8.89 1.90 -0.31
C VAL A 32 -7.49 1.43 -0.69
N PHE A 33 -6.95 1.95 -1.79
CA PHE A 33 -5.58 1.70 -2.23
C PHE A 33 -4.56 1.94 -1.10
N PHE A 34 -4.62 3.12 -0.48
CA PHE A 34 -3.63 3.53 0.52
C PHE A 34 -3.70 2.67 1.78
N ASN A 35 -4.91 2.34 2.25
CA ASN A 35 -5.08 1.46 3.41
C ASN A 35 -4.61 0.03 3.12
N THR A 36 -4.95 -0.53 1.95
CA THR A 36 -4.49 -1.86 1.53
C THR A 36 -2.96 -1.92 1.44
N LEU A 37 -2.32 -0.90 0.85
CA LEU A 37 -0.86 -0.84 0.76
C LEU A 37 -0.21 -0.79 2.15
N ASN A 38 -0.66 0.11 3.03
CA ASN A 38 -0.09 0.23 4.38
C ASN A 38 -0.30 -1.03 5.21
N THR A 39 -1.45 -1.69 5.07
CA THR A 39 -1.74 -2.96 5.74
C THR A 39 -0.78 -4.05 5.26
N SER A 40 -0.54 -4.13 3.95
CA SER A 40 0.39 -5.11 3.35
C SER A 40 1.83 -4.90 3.85
N VAL A 41 2.28 -3.63 3.93
CA VAL A 41 3.58 -3.28 4.51
C VAL A 41 3.65 -3.66 5.98
N ALA A 42 2.61 -3.39 6.76
CA ALA A 42 2.56 -3.74 8.18
C ALA A 42 2.66 -5.26 8.40
N VAL A 43 1.88 -6.06 7.66
CA VAL A 43 1.92 -7.52 7.73
C VAL A 43 3.32 -8.04 7.36
N LEU A 44 3.94 -7.51 6.31
CA LEU A 44 5.29 -7.89 5.90
C LEU A 44 6.32 -7.61 7.00
N VAL A 45 6.29 -6.41 7.59
CA VAL A 45 7.22 -6.01 8.66
C VAL A 45 7.04 -6.89 9.90
N VAL A 46 5.79 -7.20 10.27
CA VAL A 46 5.50 -8.14 11.37
C VAL A 46 6.04 -9.53 11.07
N GLY A 47 5.82 -10.06 9.85
CA GLY A 47 6.36 -11.35 9.43
C GLY A 47 7.89 -11.40 9.47
N MET A 48 8.56 -10.33 9.02
CA MET A 48 10.01 -10.22 9.13
C MET A 48 10.48 -10.17 10.60
N ALA A 49 9.78 -9.44 11.47
CA ALA A 49 10.14 -9.34 12.89
C ALA A 49 9.99 -10.69 13.59
N LEU A 50 8.88 -11.37 13.35
CA LEU A 50 8.63 -12.73 13.85
C LEU A 50 9.68 -13.72 13.35
N ARG A 51 10.08 -13.62 12.07
CA ARG A 51 11.16 -14.42 11.51
C ARG A 51 12.46 -14.23 12.28
N GLY A 52 12.83 -12.98 12.55
CA GLY A 52 14.02 -12.68 13.34
C GLY A 52 13.96 -13.27 14.76
N ILE A 53 12.82 -13.18 15.42
CA ILE A 53 12.62 -13.76 16.76
C ILE A 53 12.74 -15.29 16.72
N ILE A 54 12.06 -15.95 15.77
CA ILE A 54 12.07 -17.41 15.62
C ILE A 54 13.47 -17.94 15.27
N ASP A 55 14.17 -17.23 14.38
CA ASP A 55 15.55 -17.56 13.99
C ASP A 55 16.50 -17.46 15.20
N ILE A 56 16.37 -16.42 16.04
CA ILE A 56 17.15 -16.27 17.29
C ILE A 56 16.82 -17.39 18.29
N ALA A 57 15.56 -17.81 18.35
CA ALA A 57 15.12 -18.92 19.20
C ALA A 57 15.55 -20.30 18.67
N GLY A 58 16.15 -20.39 17.47
CA GLY A 58 16.59 -21.65 16.88
C GLY A 58 15.44 -22.59 16.47
N SER A 59 14.26 -22.02 16.19
CA SER A 59 13.05 -22.77 15.85
C SER A 59 12.60 -22.49 14.41
N SER A 60 11.53 -23.14 13.95
CA SER A 60 10.86 -22.84 12.69
C SER A 60 9.34 -22.95 12.84
N SER A 61 8.60 -22.19 12.03
CA SER A 61 7.14 -22.24 12.04
C SER A 61 6.60 -22.06 10.62
N GLN A 62 5.77 -23.00 10.18
CA GLN A 62 5.11 -22.93 8.87
C GLN A 62 4.13 -21.74 8.78
N TYR A 63 3.61 -21.26 9.92
CA TYR A 63 2.72 -20.10 9.95
C TYR A 63 3.43 -18.78 9.60
N LEU A 64 4.76 -18.78 9.61
CA LEU A 64 5.55 -17.62 9.24
C LEU A 64 5.44 -17.32 7.74
N ASP A 65 5.32 -18.34 6.89
CA ASP A 65 5.17 -18.20 5.44
C ASP A 65 3.86 -17.47 5.09
N TRP A 66 2.80 -17.70 5.87
CA TRP A 66 1.51 -17.03 5.69
C TRP A 66 1.59 -15.51 5.79
N TYR A 67 2.47 -14.96 6.64
CA TYR A 67 2.66 -13.51 6.72
C TYR A 67 3.23 -12.95 5.41
N PHE A 68 4.15 -13.67 4.78
CA PHE A 68 4.73 -13.26 3.50
C PHE A 68 3.73 -13.40 2.35
N ASP A 69 2.95 -14.49 2.33
CA ASP A 69 1.93 -14.72 1.29
C ASP A 69 0.79 -13.69 1.37
N ILE A 70 0.27 -13.42 2.57
CA ILE A 70 -0.80 -12.42 2.78
C ILE A 70 -0.29 -11.04 2.39
N ALA A 71 0.94 -10.68 2.76
CA ALA A 71 1.54 -9.43 2.35
C ALA A 71 1.65 -9.33 0.82
N ALA A 72 2.11 -10.40 0.15
CA ALA A 72 2.23 -10.44 -1.31
C ALA A 72 0.88 -10.25 -2.01
N VAL A 73 -0.17 -10.96 -1.55
CA VAL A 73 -1.54 -10.79 -2.05
C VAL A 73 -2.03 -9.35 -1.85
N GLY A 74 -1.78 -8.77 -0.67
CA GLY A 74 -2.13 -7.39 -0.37
C GLY A 74 -1.41 -6.38 -1.27
N PHE A 75 -0.12 -6.61 -1.58
CA PHE A 75 0.63 -5.77 -2.53
C PHE A 75 0.05 -5.86 -3.95
N ILE A 76 -0.25 -7.07 -4.43
CA ILE A 76 -0.87 -7.27 -5.74
C ILE A 76 -2.21 -6.53 -5.81
N LEU A 77 -3.05 -6.67 -4.79
CA LEU A 77 -4.33 -5.97 -4.71
C LEU A 77 -4.16 -4.45 -4.67
N SER A 78 -3.17 -3.94 -3.94
CA SER A 78 -2.87 -2.52 -3.89
C SER A 78 -2.42 -1.98 -5.26
N MET A 79 -1.59 -2.71 -5.99
CA MET A 79 -1.18 -2.36 -7.34
C MET A 79 -2.36 -2.37 -8.31
N PHE A 80 -3.20 -3.40 -8.24
CA PHE A 80 -4.43 -3.45 -9.03
C PHE A 80 -5.34 -2.24 -8.77
N LEU A 81 -5.57 -1.88 -7.50
CA LEU A 81 -6.34 -0.70 -7.11
C LEU A 81 -5.71 0.61 -7.60
N PHE A 82 -4.37 0.69 -7.59
CA PHE A 82 -3.65 1.84 -8.14
C PHE A 82 -3.93 1.99 -9.63
N PHE A 83 -3.77 0.94 -10.45
CA PHE A 83 -4.07 1.02 -11.88
C PHE A 83 -5.54 1.32 -12.16
N LEU A 84 -6.45 0.66 -11.44
CA LEU A 84 -7.90 0.89 -11.56
C LEU A 84 -8.26 2.35 -11.25
N MET A 85 -7.61 2.93 -10.25
CA MET A 85 -7.77 4.34 -9.89
C MET A 85 -7.37 5.30 -11.03
N TYR A 86 -6.41 4.93 -11.89
CA TYR A 86 -6.01 5.74 -13.05
C TYR A 86 -6.94 5.58 -14.25
N ILE A 87 -7.47 4.37 -14.47
CA ILE A 87 -8.42 4.07 -15.55
C ILE A 87 -9.76 4.76 -15.31
N ILE A 88 -10.25 4.79 -14.06
CA ILE A 88 -11.50 5.46 -13.72
C ILE A 88 -11.25 6.97 -13.71
N ARG A 89 -11.87 7.69 -14.67
CA ARG A 89 -11.78 9.15 -14.74
C ARG A 89 -12.24 9.78 -13.41
N PRO A 90 -11.57 10.85 -12.95
CA PRO A 90 -12.06 11.62 -11.81
C PRO A 90 -13.47 12.12 -12.15
N LYS A 91 -14.38 12.05 -11.17
CA LYS A 91 -15.70 12.69 -11.28
C LYS A 91 -15.43 14.18 -11.53
N SER A 92 -15.76 14.68 -12.72
CA SER A 92 -15.74 16.11 -12.99
C SER A 92 -16.67 16.76 -11.98
N GLU A 93 -16.13 17.60 -11.10
CA GLU A 93 -16.98 18.55 -10.37
C GLU A 93 -17.67 19.37 -11.46
N GLY A 94 -18.99 19.20 -11.57
CA GLY A 94 -19.78 19.85 -12.60
C GLY A 94 -19.58 21.36 -12.48
N SER A 95 -19.33 21.98 -13.63
CA SER A 95 -19.47 23.41 -13.86
C SER A 95 -20.68 23.93 -13.08
N SER A 96 -20.43 24.74 -12.05
CA SER A 96 -21.42 25.63 -11.47
C SER A 96 -21.35 26.97 -12.20
N GLU A 97 -21.53 26.97 -13.52
CA GLU A 97 -21.99 28.18 -14.21
C GLU A 97 -23.47 28.34 -13.89
N ARG A 98 -23.76 29.07 -12.81
CA ARG A 98 -25.04 29.77 -12.72
C ARG A 98 -24.90 31.01 -13.60
N PRO A 99 -25.64 31.13 -14.72
CA PRO A 99 -25.81 32.43 -15.35
C PRO A 99 -26.62 33.28 -14.37
N GLU A 100 -25.98 34.29 -13.78
CA GLU A 100 -26.72 35.37 -13.15
C GLU A 100 -27.42 36.15 -14.26
N ALA A 101 -28.75 36.16 -14.14
CA ALA A 101 -29.71 36.80 -15.03
C ALA A 101 -29.67 38.33 -14.90
#